data_AF-A0A521S1T2-F1
#
_entry.id   AF-A0A521S1T2-F1
#
_cell.length_a   1.000
_cell.length_b   1.000
_cell.length_c   1.000
_cell.angle_alpha   90.00
_cell.angle_beta   90.00
_cell.angle_gamma   90.00
#
_symmetry.space_group_name_H-M   'P 1'
#
loop_
_entity.id
_entity.type
_entity.pdbx_description
1 polymer ?
#
loop_
_entity_poly.entity_id
_entity_poly.type
_entity_poly.pdbx_seq_one_letter_code
_entity_poly.pdbx_strand_id
1 'polypeptide(L)'
;MEGISPAHELPELYRAVLERVGSLELTGHRREGELIRREATAAYSRAWDDAARRRLEQLRARAERVLGGVERPRIARAARFAVAPPDAPARSSTTA
;
A
#
# COMPACT_ATOMS: atom_id res chain seq x y z
N MET A 1 -31.56 15.25 -1.86
CA MET A 1 -30.17 14.85 -2.05
C MET A 1 -30.22 13.49 -2.71
N GLU A 2 -30.18 13.44 -4.05
CA GLU A 2 -30.13 12.16 -4.78
C GLU A 2 -28.88 11.43 -4.30
N GLY A 3 -29.09 10.42 -3.45
CA GLY A 3 -28.03 9.59 -2.92
C GLY A 3 -27.35 8.93 -4.10
N ILE A 4 -26.13 9.37 -4.39
CA ILE A 4 -25.26 8.73 -5.36
C ILE A 4 -25.21 7.27 -4.91
N SER A 5 -25.88 6.40 -5.67
CA SER A 5 -25.96 5.00 -5.27
C SER A 5 -24.54 4.45 -5.16
N PRO A 6 -24.25 3.53 -4.23
CA PRO A 6 -22.91 2.94 -4.06
C PRO A 6 -22.33 2.39 -5.37
N ALA A 7 -23.18 2.03 -6.33
CA ALA A 7 -22.82 1.65 -7.70
C ALA A 7 -22.12 2.75 -8.54
N HIS A 8 -22.26 4.03 -8.19
CA HIS A 8 -21.60 5.15 -8.88
C HIS A 8 -20.34 5.63 -8.13
N GLU A 9 -20.37 5.60 -6.80
CA GLU A 9 -19.27 6.09 -5.95
C GLU A 9 -18.06 5.14 -5.93
N LEU A 10 -18.30 3.81 -5.93
CA LEU A 10 -17.21 2.82 -5.92
C LEU A 10 -16.30 2.89 -7.16
N PRO A 11 -16.83 2.96 -8.40
CA PRO A 11 -16.00 3.09 -9.60
C PRO A 11 -15.15 4.37 -9.61
N GLU A 12 -15.69 5.50 -9.17
CA GLU A 12 -14.93 6.76 -9.08
C GLU A 12 -13.81 6.66 -8.05
N LEU A 13 -14.12 6.11 -6.87
CA LEU A 13 -13.14 5.90 -5.82
C LEU A 13 -12.04 4.94 -6.26
N TYR A 14 -12.38 3.88 -6.99
CA TYR A 14 -11.41 2.95 -7.56
C TYR A 14 -10.48 3.65 -8.55
N ARG A 15 -11.01 4.49 -9.47
CA ARG A 15 -10.19 5.28 -10.41
C ARG A 15 -9.25 6.22 -9.67
N ALA A 16 -9.74 6.94 -8.65
CA ALA A 16 -8.92 7.84 -7.84
C ALA A 16 -7.77 7.09 -7.14
N VAL A 17 -7.98 5.86 -6.67
CA VAL A 17 -6.90 5.02 -6.12
C VAL A 17 -5.86 4.71 -7.20
N LEU A 18 -6.29 4.33 -8.41
CA LEU A 18 -5.37 4.01 -9.51
C LEU A 18 -4.54 5.22 -9.97
N GLU A 19 -5.10 6.43 -9.96
CA GLU A 19 -4.35 7.66 -10.25
C GLU A 19 -3.23 7.91 -9.23
N ARG A 20 -3.51 7.68 -7.94
CA ARG A 20 -2.49 7.78 -6.89
C ARG A 20 -1.44 6.68 -6.98
N VAL A 21 -1.83 5.47 -7.38
CA VAL A 21 -0.89 4.38 -7.70
C VAL A 21 0.04 4.77 -8.85
N GLY A 22 -0.49 5.35 -9.93
CA GLY A 22 0.32 5.87 -11.04
C GLY A 22 1.31 6.94 -10.57
N SER A 23 0.87 7.85 -9.69
CA SER A 23 1.74 8.85 -9.07
C SER A 23 2.86 8.22 -8.22
N LEU A 24 2.56 7.17 -7.44
CA LEU A 24 3.55 6.43 -6.65
C LEU A 24 4.60 5.75 -7.55
N GLU A 25 4.17 5.16 -8.66
CA GLU A 25 5.07 4.51 -9.60
C GLU A 25 6.01 5.49 -10.31
N LEU A 26 5.48 6.65 -10.71
CA LEU A 26 6.26 7.73 -11.31
C LEU A 26 7.29 8.33 -10.34
N THR A 27 6.95 8.39 -9.05
CA THR A 27 7.85 8.90 -7.99
C THR A 27 8.84 7.84 -7.48
N GLY A 28 8.87 6.64 -8.07
CA GLY A 28 9.82 5.58 -7.74
C GLY A 28 9.35 4.59 -6.67
N HIS A 29 8.15 4.75 -6.12
CA HIS A 29 7.53 3.85 -5.16
C HIS A 29 6.78 2.68 -5.82
N ARG A 30 7.34 2.11 -6.91
CA ARG A 30 6.64 1.12 -7.76
C ARG A 30 6.07 -0.07 -6.99
N ARG A 31 6.83 -0.65 -6.07
CA ARG A 31 6.38 -1.80 -5.29
C ARG A 31 5.20 -1.47 -4.36
N GLU A 32 5.20 -0.27 -3.77
CA GLU A 32 4.08 0.20 -2.94
C GLU A 32 2.83 0.42 -3.80
N GLY A 33 3.01 1.01 -4.99
CA GLY A 33 1.96 1.16 -5.99
C GLY A 33 1.35 -0.18 -6.41
N GLU A 34 2.16 -1.18 -6.73
CA GLU A 34 1.71 -2.53 -7.06
C GLU A 34 0.91 -3.19 -5.93
N LEU A 35 1.36 -3.04 -4.68
CA LEU A 35 0.67 -3.60 -3.52
C LEU A 35 -0.70 -2.94 -3.32
N ILE A 36 -0.77 -1.60 -3.39
CA ILE A 36 -2.04 -0.87 -3.30
C ILE A 36 -2.97 -1.25 -4.44
N ARG A 37 -2.44 -1.41 -5.66
CA ARG A 37 -3.22 -1.85 -6.83
C ARG A 37 -3.86 -3.21 -6.61
N ARG A 38 -3.08 -4.20 -6.16
CA ARG A 38 -3.59 -5.55 -5.87
C ARG A 38 -4.67 -5.53 -4.80
N GLU A 39 -4.45 -4.78 -3.71
CA GLU A 39 -5.45 -4.64 -2.65
C GLU A 39 -6.73 -3.93 -3.15
N ALA A 40 -6.60 -2.91 -4.01
CA ALA A 40 -7.73 -2.18 -4.58
C ALA A 40 -8.55 -3.05 -5.53
N THR A 41 -7.91 -3.80 -6.43
CA THR A 41 -8.59 -4.75 -7.32
C THR A 41 -9.29 -5.84 -6.52
N ALA A 42 -8.65 -6.40 -5.49
CA ALA A 42 -9.27 -7.40 -4.63
C ALA A 42 -10.49 -6.85 -3.88
N ALA A 43 -10.42 -5.62 -3.36
CA ALA A 43 -11.54 -4.97 -2.70
C ALA A 43 -12.70 -4.70 -3.67
N TYR A 44 -12.39 -4.15 -4.85
CA TYR A 44 -13.38 -3.82 -5.89
C TYR A 44 -14.07 -5.07 -6.46
N SER A 45 -13.33 -6.17 -6.64
CA SER A 45 -13.88 -7.40 -7.23
C SER A 45 -14.66 -8.27 -6.24
N ARG A 46 -14.47 -8.12 -4.93
CA ARG A 46 -15.03 -9.04 -3.93
C ARG A 46 -16.47 -8.73 -3.54
N ALA A 47 -16.80 -7.46 -3.34
CA ALA A 47 -18.16 -7.00 -3.04
C ALA A 47 -18.29 -5.52 -3.36
N TRP A 48 -19.45 -5.08 -3.86
CA TRP A 48 -19.77 -3.67 -4.07
C TRP A 48 -20.58 -3.15 -2.87
N ASP A 49 -19.95 -3.22 -1.70
CA ASP A 49 -20.54 -2.83 -0.41
C ASP A 49 -19.75 -1.69 0.25
N ASP A 50 -20.27 -1.22 1.39
CA ASP A 50 -19.62 -0.20 2.20
C ASP A 50 -18.23 -0.63 2.71
N ALA A 51 -17.97 -1.93 2.87
CA ALA A 51 -16.67 -2.41 3.32
C ALA A 51 -15.61 -2.21 2.21
N ALA A 52 -15.96 -2.51 0.96
CA ALA A 52 -15.11 -2.24 -0.20
C ALA A 52 -14.88 -0.73 -0.38
N ARG A 53 -15.92 0.10 -0.20
CA ARG A 53 -15.80 1.57 -0.21
C ARG A 53 -14.80 2.06 0.83
N ARG A 54 -15.00 1.72 2.10
CA ARG A 54 -14.09 2.09 3.19
C ARG A 54 -12.67 1.59 2.95
N ARG A 55 -12.51 0.41 2.33
CA ARG A 55 -11.19 -0.13 2.02
C ARG A 55 -10.48 0.68 0.94
N LEU A 56 -11.19 1.06 -0.13
CA LEU A 56 -10.65 1.91 -1.19
C LEU A 56 -10.27 3.31 -0.67
N GLU A 57 -11.08 3.90 0.22
CA GLU A 57 -10.74 5.17 0.88
C GLU A 57 -9.44 5.07 1.69
N GLN A 58 -9.27 4.01 2.48
CA GLN A 58 -8.05 3.76 3.25
C GLN A 58 -6.82 3.60 2.34
N LEU A 59 -6.98 2.91 1.21
CA LEU A 59 -5.92 2.74 0.23
C LEU A 59 -5.53 4.08 -0.42
N ARG A 60 -6.52 4.92 -0.76
CA ARG A 60 -6.29 6.28 -1.28
C ARG A 60 -5.52 7.14 -0.28
N ALA A 61 -6.01 7.22 0.96
CA ALA A 61 -5.40 8.01 2.02
C ALA A 61 -3.95 7.56 2.31
N ARG A 62 -3.70 6.25 2.28
CA ARG A 62 -2.34 5.70 2.42
C ARG A 62 -1.43 6.13 1.25
N ALA A 63 -1.90 6.02 0.01
CA ALA A 63 -1.12 6.45 -1.15
C ALA A 63 -0.77 7.94 -1.06
N GLU A 64 -1.72 8.78 -0.65
CA GLU A 64 -1.50 10.21 -0.41
C GLU A 64 -0.45 10.47 0.68
N ARG A 65 -0.48 9.74 1.80
CA ARG A 65 0.54 9.88 2.85
C ARG A 65 1.94 9.48 2.40
N VAL A 66 2.07 8.46 1.56
CA VAL A 66 3.36 8.05 1.00
C VAL A 66 3.85 9.11 0.00
N LEU A 67 2.98 9.59 -0.88
CA LEU A 67 3.30 10.68 -1.82
C LEU A 67 3.70 11.98 -1.10
N GLY A 68 3.03 12.30 0.01
CA GLY A 68 3.36 13.45 0.84
C GLY A 68 4.61 13.25 1.72
N GLY A 69 5.28 12.11 1.65
CA GLY A 69 6.46 11.80 2.48
C GLY A 69 6.16 11.62 3.97
N VAL A 70 4.89 11.63 4.37
CA VAL A 70 4.43 11.49 5.76
C VAL A 70 4.59 10.04 6.24
N GLU A 71 4.33 9.07 5.36
CA GLU A 71 4.44 7.65 5.65
C GLU A 71 5.54 7.00 4.79
N ARG A 72 6.41 6.19 5.41
CA ARG A 72 7.39 5.40 4.65
C ARG A 72 6.69 4.22 3.96
N PRO A 73 7.01 3.91 2.69
CA PRO A 73 6.47 2.75 1.99
C PRO A 73 6.66 1.48 2.83
N ARG A 74 5.63 0.63 2.93
CA ARG A 74 5.70 -0.60 3.74
C ARG A 74 6.80 -1.52 3.25
N ILE A 75 7.01 -1.57 1.95
CA ILE A 75 8.08 -2.39 1.36
C ILE A 75 9.46 -1.79 1.62
N ALA A 76 9.61 -0.46 1.64
CA ALA A 76 10.84 0.17 2.09
C ALA A 76 11.10 -0.12 3.57
N ARG A 77 10.04 -0.18 4.39
CA ARG A 77 10.10 -0.58 5.80
C ARG A 77 10.46 -2.06 5.97
N ALA A 78 10.05 -2.97 5.10
CA ALA A 78 10.46 -4.37 5.15
C ALA A 78 11.92 -4.55 4.67
N ALA A 79 12.31 -3.88 3.58
CA ALA A 79 13.66 -3.95 3.03
C ALA A 79 14.74 -3.49 4.02
N ARG A 80 14.48 -2.41 4.78
CA ARG A 80 15.42 -1.96 5.83
C ARG A 80 15.64 -2.96 6.97
N PHE A 81 14.72 -3.89 7.19
CA PHE A 81 14.86 -4.94 8.22
C PHE A 81 15.39 -6.26 7.64
N ALA A 82 15.39 -6.42 6.33
CA ALA A 82 15.91 -7.61 5.65
C ALA A 82 17.44 -7.54 5.43
N VAL A 83 18.06 -6.37 5.55
CA VAL A 83 19.52 -6.24 5.61
C VAL A 83 19.98 -6.61 7.02
N ALA A 84 20.23 -7.89 7.27
CA ALA A 84 21.01 -8.34 8.41
C ALA A 84 22.49 -7.97 8.18
N PRO A 85 23.23 -7.46 9.19
CA PRO A 85 24.64 -7.13 9.03
C PRO A 85 25.46 -8.41 8.76
N PRO A 86 26.37 -8.42 7.76
CA PRO A 86 27.19 -9.57 7.42
C PRO A 86 28.41 -9.72 8.34
N ASP A 87 28.25 -9.59 9.66
CA ASP A 87 29.38 -9.77 10.58
C ASP A 87 28.93 -9.99 12.04
N ALA A 88 28.23 -11.11 12.29
CA ALA A 88 28.14 -11.65 13.63
C ALA A 88 29.28 -12.67 13.80
N PRO A 89 30.40 -12.35 14.47
CA PRO A 89 31.47 -13.31 14.66
C PRO A 89 30.96 -14.48 15.51
N ALA A 90 31.12 -15.69 14.99
CA ALA A 90 30.91 -16.94 15.70
C ALA A 90 31.78 -16.91 16.96
N ARG A 91 31.14 -16.93 18.14
CA ARG A 91 31.87 -17.03 19.40
C ARG A 91 32.50 -18.41 19.46
N SER A 92 33.80 -18.47 19.27
CA SER A 92 34.62 -19.67 19.46
C SER A 92 34.44 -20.19 20.89
N SER A 93 34.04 -21.44 20.98
CA SER A 93 34.08 -22.24 22.19
C SER A 93 35.53 -22.40 22.63
N THR A 94 35.89 -21.82 23.78
CA THR A 94 37.17 -22.03 24.44
C THR A 94 36.93 -22.20 25.93
N THR A 95 37.66 -23.18 26.49
CA THR A 95 37.88 -23.49 27.93
C THR A 95 36.86 -24.44 28.53
N ALA A 96 37.21 -25.53 29.23
CA ALA A 96 38.41 -26.36 29.38
C ALA A 96 37.94 -27.63 30.13
#